data_AF-A0A9E3FF09-F1
#
_entry.id   AF-A0A9E3FF09-F1
#
_cell.length_a   1.000
_cell.length_b   1.000
_cell.length_c   1.000
_cell.angle_alpha   90.00
_cell.angle_beta   90.00
_cell.angle_gamma   90.00
#
_symmetry.space_group_name_H-M   'P 1'
#
loop_
_entity.id
_entity.type
_entity.pdbx_description
1 polymer ?
#
loop_
_entity_poly.entity_id
_entity_poly.type
_entity_poly.pdbx_seq_one_letter_code
_entity_poly.pdbx_strand_id
1 'polypeptide(L)'
;MRHLFETLERRRRPEDVAEMVLETLGDALTAEERGVLEKAAAGSIKRGLTQITSMLEDFARPVPPVRQVRKAAELFQTARALAAEECADAEKVEQFIRELGPEIRKAFGQSDFKRDRLNRVQREEAGLDISRRRYNKLFRHLARLERKEASYAREQRKYEFTRIGKSSLATRLTFEEFARDANTACFIAYYVSRSNLRSEFTIKGQERPYDEIADVLFQRCRRDAERTDWWAVAHVFPDPFVLSRLDDGRKGRLLGEWLTVLHGIAELLREVWLKSDIRRETMVVRRGNDSSTWNNTASAWNRARASWVALLHALGMQEELDAMCFGKVLRLMAADVAAWHRASGGDLDPNTKVWNELPLPWEVLSGEAVCTRELVESVCEKYGVDPVKNGWTAPPPERLVTAFKPTPELVHGITVASPQLAAALRKAGWFSGKRAVPLAEEQGPVRVYYDPHGFVVGAEDVEEEA
;
A
#
# COMPACT_ATOMS: atom_id res chain seq x y z
N MET A 1 -23.18 -2.37 6.09
CA MET A 1 -22.48 -3.17 5.05
C MET A 1 -21.74 -2.35 4.00
N ARG A 2 -22.40 -1.53 3.16
CA ARG A 2 -21.69 -0.76 2.11
C ARG A 2 -20.61 0.18 2.67
N HIS A 3 -20.89 0.90 3.76
CA HIS A 3 -19.88 1.72 4.43
C HIS A 3 -18.71 0.92 5.01
N LEU A 4 -18.95 -0.29 5.52
CA LEU A 4 -17.88 -1.20 5.95
C LEU A 4 -17.00 -1.61 4.76
N PHE A 5 -17.60 -1.89 3.60
CA PHE A 5 -16.85 -2.24 2.39
C PHE A 5 -15.98 -1.08 1.89
N GLU A 6 -16.49 0.16 1.93
CA GLU A 6 -15.72 1.36 1.57
C GLU A 6 -14.47 1.54 2.44
N THR A 7 -14.45 0.98 3.66
CA THR A 7 -13.27 1.05 4.52
C THR A 7 -12.06 0.27 3.98
N LEU A 8 -12.29 -0.73 3.11
CA LEU A 8 -11.21 -1.54 2.54
C LEU A 8 -10.29 -0.73 1.61
N GLU A 9 -10.82 0.34 1.00
CA GLU A 9 -10.08 1.26 0.15
C GLU A 9 -9.50 2.47 0.90
N ARG A 10 -9.88 2.63 2.16
CA ARG A 10 -9.56 3.79 2.99
C ARG A 10 -8.67 3.42 4.17
N ARG A 11 -8.21 4.43 4.89
CA ARG A 11 -7.40 4.37 6.10
C ARG A 11 -8.19 4.85 7.31
N ARG A 12 -9.46 4.43 7.39
CA ARG A 12 -10.31 4.74 8.55
C ARG A 12 -9.66 4.19 9.82
N ARG A 13 -9.84 4.90 10.93
CA ARG A 13 -9.27 4.48 12.21
C ARG A 13 -10.06 3.26 12.74
N PRO A 14 -9.38 2.31 13.39
CA PRO A 14 -10.02 1.15 14.02
C PRO A 14 -11.19 1.48 14.94
N GLU A 15 -11.14 2.62 15.64
CA GLU A 15 -12.20 3.09 16.51
C GLU A 15 -13.48 3.45 15.74
N ASP A 16 -13.33 4.11 14.59
CA ASP A 16 -14.45 4.47 13.73
C ASP A 16 -15.04 3.22 13.08
N VAL A 17 -14.21 2.24 12.74
CA VAL A 17 -14.70 0.94 12.23
C VAL A 17 -15.36 0.12 13.34
N ALA A 18 -14.85 0.14 14.57
CA ALA A 18 -15.49 -0.51 15.71
C ALA A 18 -16.90 0.04 15.97
N GLU A 19 -17.09 1.36 15.85
CA GLU A 19 -18.41 1.99 15.90
C GLU A 19 -19.34 1.43 14.80
N MET A 20 -18.87 1.36 13.55
CA MET A 20 -19.66 0.78 12.46
C MET A 20 -20.00 -0.70 12.68
N VAL A 21 -19.11 -1.45 13.32
CA VAL A 21 -19.34 -2.85 13.70
C VAL A 21 -20.41 -2.97 14.77
N LEU A 22 -20.40 -2.09 15.79
CA LEU A 22 -21.46 -2.02 16.81
C LEU A 22 -22.82 -1.74 16.17
N GLU A 23 -22.89 -0.80 15.24
CA GLU A 23 -24.12 -0.47 14.50
C GLU A 23 -24.58 -1.63 13.62
N THR A 24 -23.65 -2.34 12.97
CA THR A 24 -23.97 -3.42 12.03
C THR A 24 -24.42 -4.69 12.75
N LEU A 25 -23.77 -5.08 13.85
CA LEU A 25 -24.09 -6.30 14.57
C LEU A 25 -25.19 -6.09 15.61
N GLY A 26 -25.34 -4.88 16.16
CA GLY A 26 -26.43 -4.51 17.05
C GLY A 26 -26.69 -5.55 18.13
N ASP A 27 -27.93 -6.03 18.23
CA ASP A 27 -28.39 -6.97 19.26
C ASP A 27 -27.83 -8.39 19.09
N ALA A 28 -27.14 -8.70 17.99
CA ALA A 28 -26.46 -9.98 17.79
C ALA A 28 -25.15 -10.11 18.60
N LEU A 29 -24.71 -9.04 19.27
CA LEU A 29 -23.54 -9.02 20.15
C LEU A 29 -23.92 -9.46 21.56
N THR A 30 -23.09 -10.32 22.17
CA THR A 30 -23.21 -10.57 23.62
C THR A 30 -22.78 -9.34 24.42
N ALA A 31 -23.13 -9.30 25.71
CA ALA A 31 -22.73 -8.18 26.59
C ALA A 31 -21.20 -8.03 26.67
N GLU A 32 -20.46 -9.13 26.70
CA GLU A 32 -18.99 -9.13 26.73
C GLU A 32 -18.40 -8.59 25.41
N GLU A 33 -18.87 -9.10 24.27
CA GLU A 33 -18.41 -8.67 22.95
C GLU A 33 -18.72 -7.19 22.71
N ARG A 34 -19.92 -6.76 23.11
CA ARG A 34 -20.32 -5.35 23.06
C ARG A 34 -19.39 -4.51 23.93
N GLY A 35 -19.08 -4.93 25.16
CA GLY A 35 -18.17 -4.21 26.05
C GLY A 35 -16.77 -4.01 25.45
N VAL A 36 -16.23 -5.05 24.81
CA VAL A 36 -14.92 -5.00 24.13
C VAL A 36 -14.95 -4.05 22.94
N LEU A 37 -15.99 -4.10 22.10
CA LEU A 37 -16.15 -3.17 20.97
C LEU A 37 -16.42 -1.72 21.41
N GLU A 38 -17.23 -1.52 22.43
CA GLU A 38 -17.53 -0.20 23.03
C GLU A 38 -16.27 0.50 23.55
N LYS A 39 -15.35 -0.26 24.17
CA LYS A 39 -14.03 0.25 24.59
C LYS A 39 -13.25 0.85 23.42
N ALA A 40 -13.25 0.19 22.26
CA ALA A 40 -12.58 0.72 21.06
C ALA A 40 -13.36 1.89 20.44
N ALA A 41 -14.69 1.76 20.31
CA ALA A 41 -15.55 2.76 19.70
C ALA A 41 -15.65 4.06 20.50
N ALA A 42 -15.34 4.04 21.80
CA ALA A 42 -15.26 5.24 22.64
C ALA A 42 -14.29 6.30 22.09
N GLY A 43 -13.25 5.89 21.35
CA GLY A 43 -12.31 6.81 20.67
C GLY A 43 -12.74 7.25 19.26
N SER A 44 -13.91 6.83 18.79
CA SER A 44 -14.41 7.19 17.46
C SER A 44 -14.66 8.71 17.36
N ILE A 45 -14.51 9.26 16.16
CA ILE A 45 -14.75 10.69 15.90
C ILE A 45 -16.19 11.05 16.26
N LYS A 46 -17.13 10.16 15.94
CA LYS A 46 -18.56 10.32 16.23
C LYS A 46 -18.83 10.57 17.72
N ARG A 47 -18.06 9.93 18.61
CA ARG A 47 -18.22 10.02 20.07
C ARG A 47 -17.24 10.97 20.75
N GLY A 48 -16.16 11.36 20.07
CA GLY A 48 -15.10 12.20 20.64
C GLY A 48 -15.50 13.67 20.80
N LEU A 49 -14.99 14.33 21.84
CA LEU A 49 -15.27 15.74 22.14
C LEU A 49 -14.84 16.71 21.03
N THR A 50 -13.70 16.45 20.38
CA THR A 50 -13.13 17.33 19.37
C THR A 50 -13.52 16.95 17.94
N GLN A 51 -14.16 15.79 17.74
CA GLN A 51 -14.60 15.22 16.45
C GLN A 51 -13.61 15.35 15.28
N ILE A 52 -12.30 15.53 15.56
CA ILE A 52 -11.27 15.78 14.56
C ILE A 52 -10.13 14.79 14.77
N THR A 53 -9.58 14.26 13.68
CA THR A 53 -8.29 13.56 13.67
C THR A 53 -7.36 14.23 12.68
N SER A 54 -6.06 14.14 12.95
CA SER A 54 -5.05 14.62 12.03
C SER A 54 -4.61 13.52 11.04
N MET A 55 -5.13 12.31 11.20
CA MET A 55 -4.79 11.15 10.37
C MET A 55 -5.44 11.25 8.98
N LEU A 56 -4.67 10.97 7.93
CA LEU A 56 -5.25 10.89 6.58
C LEU A 56 -6.09 9.63 6.45
N GLU A 57 -7.35 9.80 6.05
CA GLU A 57 -8.29 8.70 5.83
C GLU A 57 -8.16 8.07 4.43
N ASP A 58 -7.38 8.64 3.53
CA ASP A 58 -7.18 8.12 2.18
C ASP A 58 -5.70 7.83 1.90
N PHE A 59 -5.50 6.84 1.02
CA PHE A 59 -4.23 6.66 0.34
C PHE A 59 -4.08 7.71 -0.76
N ALA A 60 -2.87 8.26 -0.94
CA ALA A 60 -2.60 9.18 -2.04
C ALA A 60 -2.83 8.47 -3.38
N ARG A 61 -3.86 8.90 -4.13
CA ARG A 61 -4.26 8.28 -5.40
C ARG A 61 -3.40 8.80 -6.56
N PRO A 62 -3.01 7.95 -7.51
CA PRO A 62 -2.37 8.37 -8.75
C PRO A 62 -3.27 9.34 -9.54
N VAL A 63 -2.68 10.41 -10.10
CA VAL A 63 -3.43 11.40 -10.87
C VAL A 63 -3.42 11.04 -12.37
N PRO A 64 -4.59 10.70 -12.97
CA PRO A 64 -4.69 10.31 -14.37
C PRO A 64 -4.39 11.47 -15.33
N PRO A 65 -3.92 11.20 -16.56
CA PRO A 65 -3.56 12.21 -17.57
C PRO A 65 -4.75 12.88 -18.27
N VAL A 66 -5.89 13.06 -17.59
CA VAL A 66 -7.15 13.60 -18.17
C VAL A 66 -6.91 14.92 -18.91
N ARG A 67 -6.15 15.85 -18.31
CA ARG A 67 -5.88 17.17 -18.91
C ARG A 67 -5.05 17.04 -20.20
N GLN A 68 -4.09 16.12 -20.22
CA GLN A 68 -3.19 15.91 -21.35
C GLN A 68 -3.90 15.18 -22.50
N VAL A 69 -4.78 14.22 -22.18
CA VAL A 69 -5.64 13.53 -23.15
C VAL A 69 -6.64 14.51 -23.76
N ARG A 70 -7.35 15.30 -22.95
CA ARG A 70 -8.24 16.36 -23.46
C ARG A 70 -7.51 17.31 -24.40
N LYS A 71 -6.29 17.71 -24.03
CA LYS A 71 -5.49 18.58 -24.89
C LYS A 71 -5.05 17.89 -26.18
N ALA A 72 -4.83 16.58 -26.18
CA ALA A 72 -4.56 15.83 -27.40
C ALA A 72 -5.80 15.81 -28.32
N ALA A 73 -7.01 15.65 -27.75
CA ALA A 73 -8.27 15.72 -28.50
C ALA A 73 -8.48 17.08 -29.20
N GLU A 74 -7.99 18.18 -28.62
CA GLU A 74 -8.00 19.50 -29.28
C GLU A 74 -6.91 19.66 -30.37
N LEU A 75 -5.85 18.85 -30.32
CA LEU A 75 -4.66 19.01 -31.16
C LEU A 75 -4.58 18.02 -32.32
N PHE A 76 -5.17 16.85 -32.22
CA PHE A 76 -5.08 15.82 -33.25
C PHE A 76 -6.45 15.66 -33.91
N GLN A 77 -6.47 15.48 -35.22
CA GLN A 77 -7.71 15.37 -35.98
C GLN A 77 -8.38 14.01 -35.76
N THR A 78 -7.59 12.95 -35.57
CA THR A 78 -8.10 11.59 -35.38
C THR A 78 -8.41 11.25 -33.91
N ALA A 79 -8.17 12.18 -32.99
CA ALA A 79 -8.32 11.93 -31.57
C ALA A 79 -9.78 11.80 -31.14
N ARG A 80 -10.13 10.64 -30.58
CA ARG A 80 -11.38 10.48 -29.84
C ARG A 80 -11.30 11.11 -28.46
N ALA A 81 -12.42 11.62 -27.95
CA ALA A 81 -12.50 11.99 -26.54
C ALA A 81 -12.51 10.72 -25.67
N LEU A 82 -11.70 10.70 -24.61
CA LEU A 82 -11.78 9.68 -23.57
C LEU A 82 -12.54 10.23 -22.36
N ALA A 83 -13.39 9.41 -21.75
CA ALA A 83 -13.98 9.69 -20.44
C ALA A 83 -12.90 9.70 -19.34
N ALA A 84 -13.24 10.23 -18.15
CA ALA A 84 -12.30 10.31 -17.04
C ALA A 84 -11.88 8.93 -16.54
N GLU A 85 -12.81 7.98 -16.58
CA GLU A 85 -12.64 6.57 -16.22
C GLU A 85 -11.70 5.87 -17.21
N GLU A 86 -11.84 6.14 -18.50
CA GLU A 86 -10.91 5.64 -19.52
C GLU A 86 -9.51 6.26 -19.38
N CYS A 87 -9.41 7.52 -18.95
CA CYS A 87 -8.12 8.15 -18.66
C CYS A 87 -7.46 7.57 -17.39
N ALA A 88 -8.22 6.93 -16.51
CA ALA A 88 -7.70 6.24 -15.34
C ALA A 88 -7.19 4.82 -15.67
N ASP A 89 -7.39 4.35 -16.89
CA ASP A 89 -6.86 3.09 -17.40
C ASP A 89 -5.61 3.36 -18.24
N ALA A 90 -4.44 2.96 -17.73
CA ALA A 90 -3.17 3.24 -18.41
C ALA A 90 -3.09 2.57 -19.79
N GLU A 91 -3.65 1.36 -19.96
CA GLU A 91 -3.64 0.64 -21.24
C GLU A 91 -4.48 1.37 -22.29
N LYS A 92 -5.64 1.91 -21.88
CA LYS A 92 -6.46 2.74 -22.79
C LYS A 92 -5.78 4.05 -23.15
N VAL A 93 -5.07 4.68 -22.22
CA VAL A 93 -4.28 5.88 -22.54
C VAL A 93 -3.12 5.54 -23.48
N GLU A 94 -2.44 4.42 -23.28
CA GLU A 94 -1.40 3.94 -24.19
C GLU A 94 -1.95 3.69 -25.59
N GLN A 95 -3.07 2.97 -25.69
CA GLN A 95 -3.75 2.72 -26.96
C GLN A 95 -4.12 4.03 -27.66
N PHE A 96 -4.69 4.98 -26.92
CA PHE A 96 -5.00 6.31 -27.44
C PHE A 96 -3.77 7.01 -28.00
N ILE A 97 -2.62 6.97 -27.31
CA ILE A 97 -1.36 7.54 -27.82
C ILE A 97 -0.94 6.85 -29.13
N ARG A 98 -1.02 5.52 -29.17
CA ARG A 98 -0.66 4.72 -30.36
C ARG A 98 -1.55 5.04 -31.56
N GLU A 99 -2.83 5.34 -31.35
CA GLU A 99 -3.77 5.78 -32.39
C GLU A 99 -3.42 7.16 -32.97
N LEU A 100 -2.83 8.06 -32.18
CA LEU A 100 -2.44 9.41 -32.63
C LEU A 100 -1.07 9.47 -33.33
N GLY A 101 -0.16 8.57 -32.99
CA GLY A 101 1.20 8.51 -33.56
C GLY A 101 1.23 8.56 -35.09
N PRO A 102 0.39 7.77 -35.80
CA PRO A 102 0.32 7.77 -37.27
C PRO A 102 0.05 9.14 -37.91
N GLU A 103 -0.73 10.03 -37.29
CA GLU A 103 -1.06 11.37 -37.83
C GLU A 103 0.21 12.22 -38.07
N ILE A 104 1.26 11.96 -37.28
CA ILE A 104 2.55 12.67 -37.39
C ILE A 104 3.72 11.75 -37.72
N ARG A 105 3.44 10.51 -38.17
CA ARG A 105 4.43 9.47 -38.46
C ARG A 105 5.43 9.25 -37.31
N LYS A 106 4.96 9.35 -36.07
CA LYS A 106 5.75 9.07 -34.86
C LYS A 106 5.38 7.68 -34.36
N ALA A 107 6.35 6.76 -34.28
CA ALA A 107 6.11 5.49 -33.61
C ALA A 107 6.06 5.68 -32.08
N PHE A 108 5.30 4.84 -31.39
CA PHE A 108 5.30 4.80 -29.94
C PHE A 108 6.71 4.48 -29.42
N GLY A 109 7.17 5.20 -28.39
CA GLY A 109 8.53 5.06 -27.84
C GLY A 109 9.59 5.90 -28.55
N GLN A 110 9.36 6.39 -29.77
CA GLN A 110 10.25 7.34 -30.46
C GLN A 110 10.03 8.77 -29.95
N SER A 111 10.49 9.03 -28.72
CA SER A 111 10.21 10.27 -27.97
C SER A 111 11.44 11.16 -27.73
N ASP A 112 12.57 10.89 -28.39
CA ASP A 112 13.76 11.75 -28.35
C ASP A 112 13.54 13.03 -29.18
N PHE A 113 13.58 14.19 -28.51
CA PHE A 113 13.34 15.48 -29.14
C PHE A 113 14.37 15.91 -30.20
N LYS A 114 15.55 15.28 -30.22
CA LYS A 114 16.63 15.54 -31.16
C LYS A 114 16.65 14.51 -32.30
N ARG A 115 16.51 13.23 -31.98
CA ARG A 115 16.73 12.12 -32.93
C ARG A 115 15.46 11.71 -33.67
N ASP A 116 14.32 11.70 -32.98
CA ASP A 116 13.09 11.08 -33.51
C ASP A 116 12.17 12.08 -34.22
N ARG A 117 12.53 13.37 -34.16
CA ARG A 117 11.73 14.45 -34.71
C ARG A 117 12.09 14.71 -36.16
N LEU A 118 11.12 14.56 -37.07
CA LEU A 118 11.32 14.75 -38.50
C LEU A 118 11.74 16.20 -38.84
N ASN A 119 12.81 16.34 -39.61
CA ASN A 119 13.28 17.58 -40.21
C ASN A 119 12.40 17.98 -41.42
N ARG A 120 12.78 19.02 -42.18
CA ARG A 120 11.97 19.47 -43.33
C ARG A 120 11.84 18.40 -44.41
N VAL A 121 12.97 17.89 -44.89
CA VAL A 121 13.05 16.87 -45.95
C VAL A 121 12.27 15.62 -45.53
N GLN A 122 12.51 15.14 -44.30
CA GLN A 122 11.83 13.96 -43.76
C GLN A 122 10.31 14.13 -43.63
N ARG A 123 9.79 15.35 -43.38
CA ARG A 123 8.33 15.58 -43.37
C ARG A 123 7.74 15.57 -44.77
N GLU A 124 8.45 16.15 -45.73
CA GLU A 124 8.06 16.15 -47.15
C GLU A 124 8.04 14.70 -47.69
N GLU A 125 9.08 13.91 -47.42
CA GLU A 125 9.16 12.48 -47.75
C GLU A 125 8.06 11.65 -47.08
N ALA A 126 7.69 12.00 -45.85
CA ALA A 126 6.63 11.34 -45.09
C ALA A 126 5.20 11.74 -45.53
N GLY A 127 5.08 12.63 -46.52
CA GLY A 127 3.80 13.14 -47.02
C GLY A 127 3.06 14.03 -46.02
N LEU A 128 3.77 14.67 -45.09
CA LEU A 128 3.18 15.52 -44.05
C LEU A 128 3.11 16.98 -44.49
N ASP A 129 1.94 17.43 -44.96
CA ASP A 129 1.67 18.83 -45.29
C ASP A 129 1.29 19.66 -44.03
N ILE A 130 2.24 19.79 -43.10
CA ILE A 130 2.08 20.61 -41.89
C ILE A 130 3.32 21.45 -41.60
N SER A 131 3.08 22.67 -41.10
CA SER A 131 4.17 23.58 -40.72
C SER A 131 5.07 22.98 -39.63
N ARG A 132 6.36 23.33 -39.66
CA ARG A 132 7.34 22.94 -38.62
C ARG A 132 6.84 23.23 -37.20
N ARG A 133 6.19 24.38 -37.00
CA ARG A 133 5.65 24.78 -35.69
C ARG A 133 4.52 23.86 -35.24
N ARG A 134 3.60 23.49 -36.15
CA ARG A 134 2.51 22.56 -35.85
C ARG A 134 3.06 21.18 -35.54
N TYR A 135 3.91 20.62 -36.40
CA TYR A 135 4.55 19.32 -36.19
C TYR A 135 5.27 19.26 -34.83
N ASN A 136 6.12 20.25 -34.53
CA ASN A 136 6.84 20.31 -33.26
C ASN A 136 5.92 20.44 -32.04
N LYS A 137 4.72 21.02 -32.18
CA LYS A 137 3.73 21.08 -31.11
C LYS A 137 3.14 19.69 -30.86
N LEU A 138 2.72 19.00 -31.92
CA LEU A 138 2.13 17.65 -31.86
C LEU A 138 3.13 16.63 -31.31
N PHE A 139 4.35 16.59 -31.87
CA PHE A 139 5.42 15.70 -31.42
C PHE A 139 5.72 15.91 -29.93
N ARG A 140 5.88 17.18 -29.49
CA ARG A 140 6.18 17.47 -28.08
C ARG A 140 5.04 17.09 -27.15
N HIS A 141 3.80 17.26 -27.59
CA HIS A 141 2.64 16.86 -26.80
C HIS A 141 2.61 15.35 -26.62
N LEU A 142 2.71 14.60 -27.72
CA LEU A 142 2.64 13.14 -27.69
C LEU A 142 3.81 12.51 -26.89
N ALA A 143 5.04 13.00 -27.08
CA ALA A 143 6.20 12.53 -26.31
C ALA A 143 6.12 12.88 -24.80
N ARG A 144 5.40 13.94 -24.42
CA ARG A 144 5.14 14.26 -23.00
C ARG A 144 4.00 13.41 -22.44
N LEU A 145 2.98 13.13 -23.25
CA LEU A 145 1.87 12.27 -22.89
C LEU A 145 2.36 10.83 -22.67
N GLU A 146 3.22 10.29 -23.54
CA GLU A 146 3.91 9.00 -23.35
C GLU A 146 4.65 8.93 -22.01
N ARG A 147 5.49 9.93 -21.71
CA ARG A 147 6.20 9.94 -20.42
C ARG A 147 5.27 10.03 -19.22
N LYS A 148 4.17 10.78 -19.34
CA LYS A 148 3.17 10.93 -18.28
C LYS A 148 2.35 9.65 -18.09
N GLU A 149 2.01 8.96 -19.17
CA GLU A 149 1.35 7.65 -19.17
C GLU A 149 2.25 6.62 -18.47
N ALA A 150 3.51 6.45 -18.92
CA ALA A 150 4.44 5.51 -18.29
C ALA A 150 4.66 5.80 -16.79
N SER A 151 4.72 7.10 -16.43
CA SER A 151 4.80 7.52 -15.03
C SER A 151 3.51 7.20 -14.27
N TYR A 152 2.34 7.36 -14.90
CA TYR A 152 1.05 7.04 -14.30
C TYR A 152 0.88 5.54 -14.07
N ALA A 153 1.19 4.69 -15.07
CA ALA A 153 1.19 3.24 -14.93
C ALA A 153 2.10 2.76 -13.78
N ARG A 154 3.28 3.38 -13.65
CA ARG A 154 4.18 3.13 -12.52
C ARG A 154 3.57 3.53 -11.17
N GLU A 155 2.94 4.71 -11.09
CA GLU A 155 2.28 5.14 -9.84
C GLU A 155 1.04 4.30 -9.51
N GLN A 156 0.33 3.74 -10.49
CA GLN A 156 -0.75 2.77 -10.26
C GLN A 156 -0.25 1.48 -9.61
N ARG A 157 0.84 0.90 -10.12
CA ARG A 157 1.48 -0.27 -9.49
C ARG A 157 1.93 0.03 -8.07
N LYS A 158 2.57 1.19 -7.84
CA LYS A 158 2.95 1.64 -6.50
C LYS A 158 1.75 1.77 -5.56
N TYR A 159 0.65 2.31 -6.06
CA TYR A 159 -0.58 2.47 -5.30
C TYR A 159 -1.19 1.12 -4.92
N GLU A 160 -1.26 0.18 -5.87
CA GLU A 160 -1.69 -1.20 -5.60
C GLU A 160 -0.81 -1.85 -4.53
N PHE A 161 0.51 -1.87 -4.71
CA PHE A 161 1.42 -2.53 -3.77
C PHE A 161 1.43 -1.88 -2.39
N THR A 162 1.27 -0.56 -2.31
CA THR A 162 1.11 0.12 -1.02
C THR A 162 -0.11 -0.40 -0.26
N ARG A 163 -1.23 -0.63 -0.96
CA ARG A 163 -2.43 -1.23 -0.36
C ARG A 163 -2.19 -2.69 0.00
N ILE A 164 -1.60 -3.50 -0.89
CA ILE A 164 -1.27 -4.90 -0.61
C ILE A 164 -0.39 -5.05 0.64
N GLY A 165 0.64 -4.22 0.81
CA GLY A 165 1.49 -4.25 2.01
C GLY A 165 0.75 -3.93 3.31
N LYS A 166 -0.36 -3.19 3.23
CA LYS A 166 -1.18 -2.78 4.36
C LYS A 166 -2.36 -3.72 4.59
N SER A 167 -3.23 -3.90 3.59
CA SER A 167 -4.50 -4.61 3.68
C SER A 167 -4.53 -5.95 2.94
N SER A 168 -3.38 -6.51 2.54
CA SER A 168 -3.32 -7.77 1.78
C SER A 168 -4.17 -7.68 0.49
N LEU A 169 -4.93 -8.72 0.11
CA LEU A 169 -5.81 -8.68 -1.07
C LEU A 169 -7.20 -8.11 -0.77
N ALA A 170 -7.40 -7.35 0.32
CA ALA A 170 -8.70 -6.79 0.68
C ALA A 170 -9.37 -6.03 -0.48
N THR A 171 -8.60 -5.26 -1.23
CA THR A 171 -9.11 -4.44 -2.35
C THR A 171 -9.43 -5.25 -3.60
N ARG A 172 -9.26 -6.58 -3.58
CA ARG A 172 -9.67 -7.49 -4.66
C ARG A 172 -11.01 -8.18 -4.37
N LEU A 173 -11.54 -8.04 -3.15
CA LEU A 173 -12.86 -8.54 -2.82
C LEU A 173 -13.92 -7.72 -3.55
N THR A 174 -14.89 -8.42 -4.14
CA THR A 174 -16.12 -7.80 -4.61
C THR A 174 -17.02 -7.41 -3.44
N PHE A 175 -17.96 -6.50 -3.68
CA PHE A 175 -18.95 -6.16 -2.65
C PHE A 175 -19.79 -7.38 -2.27
N GLU A 176 -20.12 -8.22 -3.25
CA GLU A 176 -20.92 -9.43 -3.07
C GLU A 176 -20.22 -10.48 -2.20
N GLU A 177 -18.92 -10.70 -2.40
CA GLU A 177 -18.12 -11.58 -1.54
C GLU A 177 -18.01 -11.01 -0.12
N PHE A 178 -17.72 -9.72 0.01
CA PHE A 178 -17.58 -9.07 1.31
C PHE A 178 -18.89 -9.07 2.10
N ALA A 179 -20.02 -8.79 1.45
CA ALA A 179 -21.30 -8.58 2.10
C ALA A 179 -22.09 -9.86 2.38
N ARG A 180 -21.56 -11.03 1.98
CA ARG A 180 -22.24 -12.33 2.11
C ARG A 180 -22.56 -12.70 3.56
N ASP A 181 -21.67 -12.36 4.48
CA ASP A 181 -21.84 -12.62 5.91
C ASP A 181 -21.39 -11.43 6.75
N ALA A 182 -22.21 -11.04 7.73
CA ALA A 182 -21.98 -9.86 8.55
C ALA A 182 -20.78 -10.03 9.51
N ASN A 183 -20.59 -11.23 10.09
CA ASN A 183 -19.44 -11.48 10.96
C ASN A 183 -18.13 -11.38 10.17
N THR A 184 -18.11 -11.98 8.98
CA THR A 184 -17.00 -11.92 8.02
C THR A 184 -16.67 -10.47 7.65
N ALA A 185 -17.67 -9.69 7.22
CA ALA A 185 -17.48 -8.29 6.86
C ALA A 185 -16.93 -7.44 8.01
N CYS A 186 -17.45 -7.64 9.22
CA CYS A 186 -17.00 -6.91 10.41
C CYS A 186 -15.55 -7.24 10.77
N PHE A 187 -15.19 -8.54 10.76
CA PHE A 187 -13.81 -8.97 10.99
C PHE A 187 -12.85 -8.37 9.95
N ILE A 188 -13.17 -8.51 8.66
CA ILE A 188 -12.33 -8.03 7.56
C ILE A 188 -12.14 -6.50 7.66
N ALA A 189 -13.23 -5.73 7.79
CA ALA A 189 -13.15 -4.28 7.87
C ALA A 189 -12.30 -3.83 9.06
N TYR A 190 -12.53 -4.41 10.24
CA TYR A 190 -11.77 -4.06 11.44
C TYR A 190 -10.29 -4.42 11.29
N TYR A 191 -9.97 -5.65 10.88
CA TYR A 191 -8.59 -6.11 10.74
C TYR A 191 -7.81 -5.30 9.69
N VAL A 192 -8.46 -4.94 8.58
CA VAL A 192 -7.88 -4.06 7.56
C VAL A 192 -7.63 -2.67 8.12
N SER A 193 -8.55 -2.09 8.89
CA SER A 193 -8.35 -0.77 9.52
C SER A 193 -7.12 -0.74 10.45
N ARG A 194 -6.93 -1.79 11.28
CA ARG A 194 -5.74 -1.96 12.12
C ARG A 194 -4.46 -2.07 11.30
N SER A 195 -4.51 -2.83 10.21
CA SER A 195 -3.36 -3.02 9.34
C SER A 195 -2.99 -1.75 8.54
N ASN A 196 -3.96 -0.86 8.30
CA ASN A 196 -3.80 0.40 7.57
C ASN A 196 -3.20 1.54 8.41
N LEU A 197 -3.01 1.35 9.72
CA LEU A 197 -2.38 2.36 10.57
C LEU A 197 -0.98 2.74 10.12
N ARG A 198 -0.61 3.98 10.45
CA ARG A 198 0.76 4.47 10.23
C ARG A 198 1.66 3.88 11.32
N SER A 199 2.86 3.51 10.91
CA SER A 199 3.89 3.02 11.83
C SER A 199 4.40 4.17 12.70
N GLU A 200 4.44 3.94 14.01
CA GLU A 200 5.17 4.77 14.94
C GLU A 200 6.69 4.55 14.79
N PHE A 201 7.48 5.61 14.94
CA PHE A 201 8.92 5.51 15.07
C PHE A 201 9.26 5.16 16.51
N THR A 202 9.62 3.90 16.71
CA THR A 202 9.91 3.33 18.02
C THR A 202 11.05 2.35 17.93
N ILE A 203 11.84 2.29 19.00
CA ILE A 203 12.92 1.31 19.18
C ILE A 203 12.42 0.01 19.85
N LYS A 204 11.15 -0.04 20.27
CA LYS A 204 10.55 -1.16 21.01
C LYS A 204 9.78 -2.16 20.13
N GLY A 205 9.88 -2.03 18.81
CA GLY A 205 9.16 -2.86 17.83
C GLY A 205 7.79 -2.30 17.43
N GLN A 206 7.27 -2.79 16.32
CA GLN A 206 5.99 -2.37 15.76
C GLN A 206 4.82 -3.16 16.34
N GLU A 207 3.67 -2.52 16.48
CA GLU A 207 2.46 -3.19 16.93
C GLU A 207 1.91 -4.14 15.85
N ARG A 208 1.33 -5.25 16.29
CA ARG A 208 0.68 -6.22 15.41
C ARG A 208 -0.77 -5.79 15.14
N PRO A 209 -1.31 -6.03 13.92
CA PRO A 209 -2.70 -5.69 13.62
C PRO A 209 -3.74 -6.55 14.33
N TYR A 210 -3.38 -7.77 14.75
CA TYR A 210 -4.31 -8.70 15.39
C TYR A 210 -4.35 -8.46 16.91
N ASP A 211 -5.36 -7.72 17.36
CA ASP A 211 -5.60 -7.37 18.76
C ASP A 211 -6.85 -8.07 19.34
N GLU A 212 -7.20 -7.74 20.58
CA GLU A 212 -8.38 -8.30 21.27
C GLU A 212 -9.70 -8.09 20.53
N ILE A 213 -9.85 -6.98 19.80
CA ILE A 213 -11.07 -6.68 19.05
C ILE A 213 -11.13 -7.55 17.80
N ALA A 214 -10.01 -7.64 17.06
CA ALA A 214 -9.88 -8.55 15.94
C ALA A 214 -10.12 -10.00 16.37
N ASP A 215 -9.63 -10.40 17.55
CA ASP A 215 -9.86 -11.75 18.08
C ASP A 215 -11.32 -12.00 18.38
N VAL A 216 -12.02 -11.10 19.08
CA VAL A 216 -13.46 -11.23 19.34
C VAL A 216 -14.23 -11.44 18.03
N LEU A 217 -13.98 -10.61 17.01
CA LEU A 217 -14.66 -10.72 15.72
C LEU A 217 -14.28 -12.01 14.97
N PHE A 218 -13.03 -12.46 15.08
CA PHE A 218 -12.61 -13.73 14.51
C PHE A 218 -13.25 -14.94 15.21
N GLN A 219 -13.37 -14.91 16.55
CA GLN A 219 -14.06 -15.98 17.28
C GLN A 219 -15.55 -16.03 16.91
N ARG A 220 -16.19 -14.90 16.60
CA ARG A 220 -17.55 -14.91 16.04
C ARG A 220 -17.62 -15.68 14.73
N CYS A 221 -16.70 -15.42 13.80
CA CYS A 221 -16.57 -16.18 12.55
C CYS A 221 -16.36 -17.68 12.83
N ARG A 222 -15.51 -18.03 13.80
CA ARG A 222 -15.27 -19.44 14.17
C ARG A 222 -16.49 -20.14 14.76
N ARG A 223 -17.32 -19.45 15.55
CA ARG A 223 -18.55 -20.03 16.11
C ARG A 223 -19.61 -20.25 15.03
N ASP A 224 -19.70 -19.34 14.06
CA ASP A 224 -20.58 -19.46 12.89
C ASP A 224 -19.80 -19.94 11.65
N ALA A 225 -19.04 -21.02 11.81
CA ALA A 225 -18.07 -21.46 10.81
C ALA A 225 -18.71 -21.91 9.47
N GLU A 226 -19.96 -22.37 9.50
CA GLU A 226 -20.68 -22.82 8.30
C GLU A 226 -21.17 -21.65 7.44
N ARG A 227 -21.48 -20.50 8.06
CA ARG A 227 -21.95 -19.30 7.35
C ARG A 227 -20.82 -18.33 7.00
N THR A 228 -19.72 -18.41 7.74
CA THR A 228 -18.55 -17.55 7.52
C THR A 228 -17.99 -17.74 6.11
N ASP A 229 -17.75 -16.64 5.42
CA ASP A 229 -17.10 -16.65 4.12
C ASP A 229 -15.57 -16.71 4.28
N TRP A 230 -15.06 -17.92 4.50
CA TRP A 230 -13.62 -18.17 4.68
C TRP A 230 -12.79 -17.77 3.45
N TRP A 231 -13.39 -17.73 2.25
CA TRP A 231 -12.73 -17.25 1.04
C TRP A 231 -12.42 -15.75 1.16
N ALA A 232 -13.39 -14.96 1.60
CA ALA A 232 -13.19 -13.53 1.85
C ALA A 232 -12.17 -13.29 2.99
N VAL A 233 -12.25 -14.06 4.07
CA VAL A 233 -11.28 -13.96 5.20
C VAL A 233 -9.85 -14.26 4.72
N ALA A 234 -9.65 -15.27 3.88
CA ALA A 234 -8.34 -15.67 3.39
C ALA A 234 -7.63 -14.60 2.53
N HIS A 235 -8.38 -13.68 1.91
CA HIS A 235 -7.78 -12.55 1.17
C HIS A 235 -7.00 -11.60 2.07
N VAL A 236 -7.43 -11.48 3.33
CA VAL A 236 -6.84 -10.52 4.28
C VAL A 236 -6.00 -11.18 5.34
N PHE A 237 -6.39 -12.39 5.76
CA PHE A 237 -5.84 -13.12 6.89
C PHE A 237 -5.68 -14.62 6.54
N PRO A 238 -4.68 -14.99 5.72
CA PRO A 238 -4.40 -16.38 5.32
C PRO A 238 -3.71 -17.17 6.46
N ASP A 239 -4.37 -17.21 7.61
CA ASP A 239 -3.96 -17.97 8.79
C ASP A 239 -4.17 -19.48 8.56
N PRO A 240 -3.34 -20.37 9.17
CA PRO A 240 -3.49 -21.81 8.98
C PRO A 240 -4.90 -22.35 9.23
N PHE A 241 -5.61 -21.84 10.26
CA PHE A 241 -7.00 -22.23 10.50
C PHE A 241 -7.92 -21.76 9.36
N VAL A 242 -7.79 -20.52 8.90
CA VAL A 242 -8.60 -19.99 7.79
C VAL A 242 -8.36 -20.80 6.52
N LEU A 243 -7.10 -21.07 6.19
CA LEU A 243 -6.74 -21.84 4.99
C LEU A 243 -7.24 -23.28 5.09
N SER A 244 -7.29 -23.88 6.28
CA SER A 244 -7.87 -25.23 6.48
C SER A 244 -9.38 -25.30 6.18
N ARG A 245 -10.08 -24.16 6.09
CA ARG A 245 -11.51 -24.08 5.73
C ARG A 245 -11.75 -23.95 4.23
N LEU A 246 -10.70 -23.82 3.43
CA LEU A 246 -10.79 -23.78 1.98
C LEU A 246 -10.54 -25.16 1.38
N ASP A 247 -11.22 -25.46 0.29
CA ASP A 247 -10.82 -26.54 -0.59
C ASP A 247 -9.50 -26.20 -1.31
N ASP A 248 -8.83 -27.23 -1.82
CA ASP A 248 -7.53 -27.08 -2.46
C ASP A 248 -7.58 -26.27 -3.76
N GLY A 249 -8.72 -26.27 -4.46
CA GLY A 249 -8.93 -25.44 -5.65
C GLY A 249 -8.89 -23.95 -5.33
N ARG A 250 -9.56 -23.53 -4.25
CA ARG A 250 -9.52 -22.15 -3.74
C ARG A 250 -8.13 -21.79 -3.22
N LYS A 251 -7.47 -22.67 -2.47
CA LYS A 251 -6.07 -22.43 -2.04
C LYS A 251 -5.15 -22.25 -3.24
N GLY A 252 -5.25 -23.10 -4.26
CA GLY A 252 -4.47 -23.02 -5.49
C GLY A 252 -4.71 -21.71 -6.27
N ARG A 253 -5.95 -21.24 -6.32
CA ARG A 253 -6.28 -19.92 -6.91
C ARG A 253 -5.59 -18.78 -6.16
N LEU A 254 -5.68 -18.76 -4.82
CA LEU A 254 -4.99 -17.75 -4.02
C LEU A 254 -3.47 -17.82 -4.18
N LEU A 255 -2.91 -19.03 -4.27
CA LEU A 255 -1.48 -19.23 -4.48
C LEU A 255 -1.02 -18.59 -5.79
N GLY A 256 -1.75 -18.81 -6.89
CA GLY A 256 -1.48 -18.20 -8.19
C GLY A 256 -1.64 -16.67 -8.19
N GLU A 257 -2.65 -16.16 -7.49
CA GLU A 257 -2.86 -14.71 -7.35
C GLU A 257 -1.71 -14.04 -6.58
N TRP A 258 -1.26 -14.65 -5.48
CA TRP A 258 -0.11 -14.15 -4.73
C TRP A 258 1.20 -14.23 -5.51
N LEU A 259 1.41 -15.30 -6.29
CA LEU A 259 2.59 -15.43 -7.15
C LEU A 259 2.62 -14.34 -8.24
N THR A 260 1.47 -14.06 -8.87
CA THR A 260 1.33 -12.96 -9.85
C THR A 260 1.67 -11.61 -9.21
N VAL A 261 1.17 -11.36 -8.00
CA VAL A 261 1.49 -10.14 -7.22
C VAL A 261 2.99 -10.07 -6.91
N LEU A 262 3.61 -11.18 -6.50
CA LEU A 262 5.03 -11.25 -6.18
C LEU A 262 5.91 -10.89 -7.38
N HIS A 263 5.59 -11.38 -8.60
CA HIS A 263 6.30 -10.97 -9.82
C HIS A 263 6.23 -9.46 -10.06
N GLY A 264 5.04 -8.86 -9.97
CA GLY A 264 4.89 -7.41 -10.14
C GLY A 264 5.66 -6.60 -9.08
N ILE A 265 5.67 -7.06 -7.83
CA ILE A 265 6.43 -6.43 -6.74
C ILE A 265 7.93 -6.57 -6.99
N ALA A 266 8.40 -7.74 -7.42
CA ALA A 266 9.82 -8.01 -7.71
C ALA A 266 10.38 -7.06 -8.78
N GLU A 267 9.62 -6.84 -9.86
CA GLU A 267 10.00 -5.89 -10.91
C GLU A 267 10.19 -4.47 -10.37
N LEU A 268 9.24 -3.98 -9.56
CA LEU A 268 9.34 -2.64 -8.99
C LEU A 268 10.48 -2.54 -7.97
N LEU A 269 10.72 -3.58 -7.17
CA LEU A 269 11.86 -3.64 -6.26
C LEU A 269 13.17 -3.54 -7.02
N ARG A 270 13.35 -4.35 -8.07
CA ARG A 270 14.54 -4.32 -8.93
C ARG A 270 14.72 -2.93 -9.56
N GLU A 271 13.65 -2.35 -10.08
CA GLU A 271 13.68 -1.01 -10.67
C GLU A 271 14.16 0.05 -9.67
N VAL A 272 13.59 0.05 -8.46
CA VAL A 272 13.94 1.01 -7.40
C VAL A 272 15.35 0.76 -6.89
N TRP A 273 15.75 -0.50 -6.72
CA TRP A 273 17.10 -0.89 -6.32
C TRP A 273 18.15 -0.37 -7.29
N LEU A 274 17.98 -0.61 -8.59
CA LEU A 274 18.93 -0.17 -9.63
C LEU A 274 19.02 1.36 -9.76
N LYS A 275 17.96 2.08 -9.37
CA LYS A 275 17.93 3.55 -9.40
C LYS A 275 18.35 4.21 -8.09
N SER A 276 18.50 3.45 -7.01
CA SER A 276 18.80 3.96 -5.68
C SER A 276 20.16 3.46 -5.21
N ASP A 277 20.98 4.34 -4.64
CA ASP A 277 22.22 3.96 -3.95
C ASP A 277 21.91 3.40 -2.54
N ILE A 278 21.17 2.28 -2.49
CA ILE A 278 20.83 1.59 -1.24
C ILE A 278 22.02 0.73 -0.82
N ARG A 279 22.51 0.96 0.40
CA ARG A 279 23.56 0.11 1.00
C ARG A 279 22.96 -1.09 1.69
N ARG A 280 23.09 -2.25 1.04
CA ARG A 280 22.53 -3.52 1.46
C ARG A 280 22.91 -3.91 2.89
N GLU A 281 24.14 -3.65 3.28
CA GLU A 281 24.75 -4.08 4.56
C GLU A 281 24.17 -3.33 5.75
N THR A 282 23.61 -2.14 5.51
CA THR A 282 23.14 -1.24 6.59
C THR A 282 21.66 -0.98 6.53
N MET A 283 21.05 -0.97 5.34
CA MET A 283 19.66 -0.59 5.11
C MET A 283 19.28 0.73 5.78
N VAL A 284 20.21 1.69 5.87
CA VAL A 284 19.96 3.03 6.43
C VAL A 284 19.74 4.03 5.30
N VAL A 285 18.66 4.81 5.39
CA VAL A 285 18.31 5.86 4.42
C VAL A 285 19.45 6.85 4.22
N ARG A 286 19.73 7.19 2.96
CA ARG A 286 20.69 8.22 2.55
C ARG A 286 20.09 9.15 1.51
N ARG A 287 20.75 10.28 1.28
CA ARG A 287 20.41 11.22 0.21
C ARG A 287 20.39 10.48 -1.13
N GLY A 288 19.31 10.63 -1.88
CA GLY A 288 19.12 9.98 -3.18
C GLY A 288 18.36 8.65 -3.12
N ASN A 289 18.09 8.09 -1.93
CA ASN A 289 17.23 6.93 -1.82
C ASN A 289 15.75 7.31 -1.99
N ASP A 290 15.01 6.54 -2.79
CA ASP A 290 13.54 6.56 -2.79
C ASP A 290 13.00 5.63 -1.69
N SER A 291 13.23 6.01 -0.43
CA SER A 291 12.85 5.21 0.74
C SER A 291 11.35 4.97 0.86
N SER A 292 10.54 5.92 0.38
CA SER A 292 9.08 5.81 0.36
C SER A 292 8.62 4.70 -0.57
N THR A 293 9.07 4.70 -1.84
CA THR A 293 8.71 3.63 -2.78
C THR A 293 9.30 2.30 -2.33
N TRP A 294 10.57 2.27 -1.89
CA TRP A 294 11.21 1.06 -1.40
C TRP A 294 10.46 0.44 -0.22
N ASN A 295 10.16 1.20 0.83
CA ASN A 295 9.54 0.68 2.05
C ASN A 295 8.11 0.18 1.83
N ASN A 296 7.34 0.88 0.99
CA ASN A 296 5.99 0.42 0.64
C ASN A 296 6.05 -0.89 -0.15
N THR A 297 6.95 -0.98 -1.13
CA THR A 297 7.11 -2.16 -1.99
C THR A 297 7.68 -3.35 -1.19
N ALA A 298 8.64 -3.11 -0.29
CA ALA A 298 9.18 -4.13 0.63
C ALA A 298 8.10 -4.65 1.60
N SER A 299 7.20 -3.78 2.07
CA SER A 299 6.06 -4.20 2.90
C SER A 299 5.09 -5.09 2.12
N ALA A 300 4.81 -4.72 0.87
CA ALA A 300 3.99 -5.52 -0.05
C ALA A 300 4.62 -6.90 -0.29
N TRP A 301 5.93 -6.93 -0.57
CA TRP A 301 6.69 -8.15 -0.75
C TRP A 301 6.55 -9.08 0.46
N ASN A 302 6.88 -8.58 1.65
CA ASN A 302 6.87 -9.40 2.86
C ASN A 302 5.47 -9.93 3.18
N ARG A 303 4.41 -9.13 2.91
CA ARG A 303 3.03 -9.58 3.06
C ARG A 303 2.68 -10.68 2.07
N ALA A 304 2.89 -10.43 0.77
CA ALA A 304 2.56 -11.37 -0.30
C ALA A 304 3.32 -12.69 -0.14
N ARG A 305 4.62 -12.59 0.19
CA ARG A 305 5.48 -13.72 0.48
C ARG A 305 4.97 -14.53 1.67
N ALA A 306 4.63 -13.89 2.79
CA ALA A 306 4.14 -14.60 3.96
C ALA A 306 2.85 -15.37 3.65
N SER A 307 1.93 -14.76 2.89
CA SER A 307 0.71 -15.42 2.42
C SER A 307 0.98 -16.60 1.49
N TRP A 308 1.92 -16.46 0.55
CA TRP A 308 2.32 -17.52 -0.37
C TRP A 308 2.92 -18.71 0.38
N VAL A 309 3.84 -18.47 1.32
CA VAL A 309 4.41 -19.51 2.19
C VAL A 309 3.32 -20.21 3.01
N ALA A 310 2.37 -19.46 3.59
CA ALA A 310 1.26 -20.06 4.33
C ALA A 310 0.39 -20.99 3.47
N LEU A 311 0.14 -20.61 2.21
CA LEU A 311 -0.62 -21.44 1.27
C LEU A 311 0.14 -22.71 0.86
N LEU A 312 1.45 -22.64 0.62
CA LEU A 312 2.25 -23.84 0.35
C LEU A 312 2.17 -24.83 1.52
N HIS A 313 2.31 -24.33 2.76
CA HIS A 313 2.16 -25.17 3.95
C HIS A 313 0.75 -25.76 4.05
N ALA A 314 -0.29 -25.00 3.76
CA ALA A 314 -1.69 -25.45 3.80
C ALA A 314 -2.08 -26.42 2.68
N LEU A 315 -1.29 -26.47 1.59
CA LEU A 315 -1.43 -27.38 0.46
C LEU A 315 -0.53 -28.63 0.56
N GLY A 316 0.39 -28.68 1.54
CA GLY A 316 1.38 -29.75 1.62
C GLY A 316 2.49 -29.64 0.54
N MET A 317 2.73 -28.44 0.03
CA MET A 317 3.68 -28.12 -1.04
C MET A 317 4.99 -27.57 -0.47
N GLN A 318 5.55 -28.24 0.54
CA GLN A 318 6.81 -27.81 1.16
C GLN A 318 8.02 -28.09 0.24
N GLU A 319 7.94 -29.05 -0.67
CA GLU A 319 9.02 -29.35 -1.63
C GLU A 319 9.27 -28.17 -2.58
N GLU A 320 8.23 -27.45 -2.97
CA GLU A 320 8.32 -26.23 -3.77
C GLU A 320 8.99 -25.09 -2.99
N LEU A 321 8.73 -25.01 -1.69
CA LEU A 321 9.42 -24.07 -0.81
C LEU A 321 10.90 -24.46 -0.62
N ASP A 322 11.21 -25.75 -0.59
CA ASP A 322 12.57 -26.26 -0.47
C ASP A 322 13.41 -25.88 -1.68
N ALA A 323 12.82 -26.00 -2.87
CA ALA A 323 13.45 -25.59 -4.13
C ALA A 323 13.53 -24.07 -4.28
N MET A 324 12.50 -23.33 -3.85
CA MET A 324 12.37 -21.89 -4.07
C MET A 324 11.86 -21.16 -2.82
N CYS A 325 12.78 -20.84 -1.91
CA CYS A 325 12.51 -20.03 -0.73
C CYS A 325 13.03 -18.60 -0.92
N PHE A 326 12.29 -17.78 -1.68
CA PHE A 326 12.66 -16.39 -1.85
C PHE A 326 12.68 -15.65 -0.50
N GLY A 327 13.75 -14.91 -0.24
CA GLY A 327 13.97 -14.19 1.02
C GLY A 327 12.96 -13.07 1.27
N LYS A 328 13.00 -12.48 2.47
CA LYS A 328 12.29 -11.23 2.79
C LYS A 328 12.98 -10.04 2.15
N VAL A 329 12.31 -8.89 2.10
CA VAL A 329 12.91 -7.61 1.72
C VAL A 329 12.88 -6.67 2.91
N LEU A 330 14.04 -6.16 3.31
CA LEU A 330 14.11 -5.24 4.44
C LEU A 330 13.71 -3.82 4.04
N ARG A 331 13.05 -3.15 4.97
CA ARG A 331 12.76 -1.71 4.86
C ARG A 331 14.03 -0.92 5.21
N LEU A 332 14.20 0.21 4.54
CA LEU A 332 15.17 1.21 4.94
C LEU A 332 14.76 1.84 6.27
N MET A 333 15.69 1.86 7.21
CA MET A 333 15.57 2.55 8.49
C MET A 333 15.99 4.02 8.32
N ALA A 334 15.20 4.92 8.89
CA ALA A 334 15.52 6.34 8.91
C ALA A 334 16.84 6.58 9.67
N ALA A 335 17.69 7.47 9.16
CA ALA A 335 19.05 7.64 9.68
C ALA A 335 19.10 8.17 11.13
N ASP A 336 18.13 9.00 11.50
CA ASP A 336 17.89 9.50 12.85
C ASP A 336 17.46 8.38 13.80
N VAL A 337 16.54 7.51 13.38
CA VAL A 337 16.14 6.32 14.16
C VAL A 337 17.32 5.36 14.34
N ALA A 338 18.12 5.15 13.29
CA ALA A 338 19.33 4.35 13.37
C ALA A 338 20.35 4.93 14.36
N ALA A 339 20.53 6.26 14.36
CA ALA A 339 21.39 6.95 15.31
C ALA A 339 20.85 6.83 16.74
N TRP A 340 19.54 6.95 16.94
CA TRP A 340 18.89 6.77 18.23
C TRP A 340 19.11 5.35 18.79
N HIS A 341 18.89 4.31 17.97
CA HIS A 341 19.16 2.93 18.36
C HIS A 341 20.60 2.73 18.86
N ARG A 342 21.60 3.25 18.13
CA ARG A 342 23.01 3.16 18.54
C ARG A 342 23.29 3.93 19.82
N ALA A 343 22.73 5.13 19.96
CA ALA A 343 22.89 5.95 21.16
C ALA A 343 22.29 5.29 22.41
N SER A 344 21.24 4.47 22.24
CA SER A 344 20.65 3.65 23.31
C SER A 344 21.34 2.30 23.52
N GLY A 345 22.51 2.07 22.93
CA GLY A 345 23.29 0.84 23.07
C GLY A 345 22.83 -0.34 22.21
N GLY A 346 21.91 -0.11 21.27
CA GLY A 346 21.45 -1.12 20.31
C GLY A 346 22.31 -1.19 19.06
N ASP A 347 22.06 -2.22 18.24
CA ASP A 347 22.64 -2.40 16.90
C ASP A 347 21.53 -2.59 15.86
N LEU A 348 21.89 -2.75 14.59
CA LEU A 348 20.99 -3.14 13.51
C LEU A 348 20.28 -4.46 13.84
N ASP A 349 19.05 -4.59 13.36
CA ASP A 349 18.28 -5.84 13.45
C ASP A 349 19.08 -7.00 12.81
N PRO A 350 19.23 -8.16 13.48
CA PRO A 350 19.94 -9.33 12.95
C PRO A 350 19.46 -9.79 11.57
N ASN A 351 18.18 -9.57 11.22
CA ASN A 351 17.64 -9.84 9.89
C ASN A 351 18.40 -9.07 8.79
N THR A 352 19.03 -7.94 9.11
CA THR A 352 19.88 -7.17 8.19
C THR A 352 21.04 -7.99 7.66
N LYS A 353 21.65 -8.83 8.51
CA LYS A 353 22.76 -9.69 8.13
C LYS A 353 22.29 -10.84 7.23
N VAL A 354 21.14 -11.44 7.56
CA VAL A 354 20.50 -12.48 6.73
C VAL A 354 20.14 -11.94 5.34
N TRP A 355 19.48 -10.78 5.27
CA TRP A 355 19.18 -10.10 4.02
C TRP A 355 20.41 -9.78 3.18
N ASN A 356 21.50 -9.39 3.83
CA ASN A 356 22.73 -9.03 3.14
C ASN A 356 23.40 -10.22 2.45
N GLU A 357 23.25 -11.43 3.00
CA GLU A 357 23.92 -12.64 2.51
C GLU A 357 23.08 -13.47 1.52
N LEU A 358 21.76 -13.50 1.67
CA LEU A 358 20.90 -14.25 0.75
C LEU A 358 20.85 -13.64 -0.66
N PRO A 359 20.50 -14.37 -1.72
CA PRO A 359 20.20 -13.77 -3.03
C PRO A 359 19.04 -12.77 -2.96
N LEU A 360 19.02 -11.77 -3.84
CA LEU A 360 17.92 -10.80 -3.84
C LEU A 360 16.64 -11.47 -4.36
N PRO A 361 15.46 -11.17 -3.80
CA PRO A 361 14.29 -11.98 -4.12
C PRO A 361 13.81 -11.90 -5.57
N TRP A 362 14.10 -10.79 -6.27
CA TRP A 362 13.83 -10.68 -7.71
C TRP A 362 14.80 -11.48 -8.57
N GLU A 363 16.03 -11.76 -8.10
CA GLU A 363 16.98 -12.65 -8.77
C GLU A 363 16.54 -14.10 -8.64
N VAL A 364 15.99 -14.47 -7.48
CA VAL A 364 15.43 -15.80 -7.25
C VAL A 364 14.20 -16.03 -8.12
N LEU A 365 13.24 -15.09 -8.11
CA LEU A 365 12.01 -15.22 -8.90
C LEU A 365 12.24 -15.20 -10.42
N SER A 366 13.30 -14.55 -10.90
CA SER A 366 13.65 -14.57 -12.34
C SER A 366 14.50 -15.78 -12.73
N GLY A 367 14.94 -16.60 -11.77
CA GLY A 367 15.85 -17.72 -12.00
C GLY A 367 17.32 -17.31 -12.21
N GLU A 368 17.66 -16.05 -11.96
CA GLU A 368 19.05 -15.54 -12.00
C GLU A 368 19.90 -16.06 -10.83
N ALA A 369 19.26 -16.44 -9.71
CA ALA A 369 19.91 -17.01 -8.55
C ALA A 369 19.08 -18.14 -7.92
N VAL A 370 19.74 -19.07 -7.23
CA VAL A 370 19.08 -20.16 -6.49
C VAL A 370 19.05 -19.82 -5.01
N CYS A 371 17.88 -19.96 -4.38
CA CYS A 371 17.71 -19.77 -2.94
C CYS A 371 16.79 -20.87 -2.38
N THR A 372 17.40 -21.90 -1.81
CA THR A 372 16.69 -23.04 -1.19
C THR A 372 16.28 -22.71 0.25
N ARG A 373 15.34 -23.47 0.81
CA ARG A 373 15.01 -23.36 2.25
C ARG A 373 16.25 -23.57 3.13
N GLU A 374 17.06 -24.59 2.82
CA GLU A 374 18.30 -24.90 3.54
C GLU A 374 19.31 -23.74 3.54
N LEU A 375 19.45 -23.02 2.42
CA LEU A 375 20.30 -21.82 2.37
C LEU A 375 19.76 -20.73 3.31
N VAL A 376 18.45 -20.52 3.34
CA VAL A 376 17.84 -19.54 4.24
C VAL A 376 18.05 -19.92 5.70
N GLU A 377 17.85 -21.18 6.06
CA GLU A 377 18.01 -21.68 7.42
C GLU A 377 19.46 -21.60 7.90
N SER A 378 20.42 -22.02 7.08
CA SER A 378 21.85 -21.94 7.42
C SER A 378 22.34 -20.50 7.61
N VAL A 379 21.91 -19.56 6.78
CA VAL A 379 22.24 -18.13 6.94
C VAL A 379 21.53 -17.54 8.17
N CYS A 380 20.29 -17.93 8.44
CA CYS A 380 19.57 -17.55 9.65
C CYS A 380 20.31 -18.03 10.92
N GLU A 381 20.69 -19.31 10.96
CA GLU A 381 21.44 -19.92 12.07
C GLU A 381 22.77 -19.21 12.30
N LYS A 382 23.55 -18.94 11.24
CA LYS A 382 24.81 -18.20 11.29
C LYS A 382 24.70 -16.85 12.01
N TYR A 383 23.55 -16.19 11.92
CA TYR A 383 23.31 -14.88 12.54
C TYR A 383 22.39 -14.92 13.76
N GLY A 384 22.10 -16.11 14.30
CA GLY A 384 21.27 -16.28 15.49
C GLY A 384 19.81 -15.87 15.29
N VAL A 385 19.30 -15.98 14.06
CA VAL A 385 17.91 -15.71 13.70
C VAL A 385 17.17 -17.02 13.59
N ASP A 386 16.08 -17.19 14.35
CA ASP A 386 15.17 -18.33 14.17
C ASP A 386 14.37 -18.15 12.86
N PRO A 387 14.54 -19.05 11.86
CA PRO A 387 13.92 -18.89 10.55
C PRO A 387 12.40 -19.05 10.59
N VAL A 388 11.85 -19.86 11.50
CA VAL A 388 10.40 -20.08 11.61
C VAL A 388 9.75 -18.95 12.40
N LYS A 389 10.27 -18.63 13.59
CA LYS A 389 9.73 -17.57 14.45
C LYS A 389 9.72 -16.21 13.79
N ASN A 390 10.73 -15.92 12.96
CA ASN A 390 10.79 -14.68 12.21
C ASN A 390 9.98 -14.73 10.91
N GLY A 391 9.50 -15.89 10.46
CA GLY A 391 8.73 -16.01 9.22
C GLY A 391 9.57 -16.06 7.94
N TRP A 392 10.82 -16.54 8.03
CA TRP A 392 11.68 -16.81 6.87
C TRP A 392 11.33 -18.11 6.16
N THR A 393 10.96 -19.19 6.84
CA THR A 393 10.73 -20.49 6.16
C THR A 393 9.38 -21.13 6.45
N ALA A 394 8.60 -20.57 7.37
CA ALA A 394 7.26 -21.02 7.66
C ALA A 394 6.42 -19.86 8.23
N PRO A 395 5.08 -19.98 8.24
CA PRO A 395 4.25 -19.10 9.06
C PRO A 395 4.65 -19.22 10.53
N PRO A 396 4.66 -18.11 11.31
CA PRO A 396 4.92 -18.19 12.74
C PRO A 396 3.93 -19.13 13.43
N PRO A 397 4.39 -20.00 14.36
CA PRO A 397 3.57 -21.07 14.94
C PRO A 397 2.49 -20.55 15.90
N GLU A 398 2.72 -19.39 16.53
CA GLU A 398 1.82 -18.82 17.52
C GLU A 398 1.24 -17.48 17.08
N ARG A 399 -0.09 -17.40 17.14
CA ARG A 399 -0.82 -16.14 17.06
C ARG A 399 -0.82 -15.47 18.42
N LEU A 400 -0.20 -14.29 18.50
CA LEU A 400 -0.24 -13.45 19.69
C LEU A 400 -1.36 -12.43 19.57
N VAL A 401 -2.31 -12.47 20.51
CA VAL A 401 -3.35 -11.43 20.66
C VAL A 401 -2.76 -10.29 21.48
N THR A 402 -2.73 -9.09 20.91
CA THR A 402 -2.26 -7.89 21.62
C THR A 402 -3.43 -7.12 22.23
N ALA A 403 -3.20 -6.43 23.34
CA ALA A 403 -4.20 -5.53 23.89
C ALA A 403 -4.51 -4.39 22.90
N PHE A 404 -5.78 -3.99 22.82
CA PHE A 404 -6.17 -2.84 22.02
C PHE A 404 -5.56 -1.56 22.59
N LYS A 405 -5.04 -0.72 21.69
CA LYS A 405 -4.62 0.64 22.00
C LYS A 405 -5.26 1.62 21.01
N PRO A 406 -5.76 2.76 21.51
CA PRO A 406 -6.23 3.82 20.65
C PRO A 406 -5.14 4.27 19.67
N THR A 407 -5.58 4.61 18.46
CA THR A 407 -4.78 5.17 17.40
C THR A 407 -4.15 6.49 17.89
N PRO A 408 -2.82 6.57 17.96
CA PRO A 408 -2.16 7.81 18.34
C PRO A 408 -2.27 8.84 17.21
N GLU A 409 -2.25 10.11 17.58
CA GLU A 409 -2.03 11.19 16.63
C GLU A 409 -0.55 11.28 16.29
N LEU A 410 -0.21 11.33 15.01
CA LEU A 410 1.17 11.22 14.54
C LEU A 410 1.60 12.42 13.68
N VAL A 411 2.84 12.86 13.90
CA VAL A 411 3.58 13.76 13.00
C VAL A 411 4.81 13.00 12.48
N HIS A 412 4.79 12.63 11.20
CA HIS A 412 5.89 11.88 10.57
C HIS A 412 6.35 10.63 11.35
N GLY A 413 5.42 9.93 12.03
CA GLY A 413 5.71 8.73 12.82
C GLY A 413 5.97 9.00 14.30
N ILE A 414 6.00 10.25 14.74
CA ILE A 414 6.16 10.63 16.14
C ILE A 414 4.79 10.90 16.76
N THR A 415 4.52 10.24 17.89
CA THR A 415 3.28 10.37 18.66
C THR A 415 3.19 11.74 19.31
N VAL A 416 2.03 12.39 19.18
CA VAL A 416 1.73 13.70 19.77
C VAL A 416 0.39 13.67 20.51
N ALA A 417 0.23 14.58 21.47
CA ALA A 417 -0.87 14.53 22.43
C ALA A 417 -2.24 14.94 21.89
N SER A 418 -2.31 15.70 20.79
CA SER A 418 -3.59 16.15 20.22
C SER A 418 -3.57 16.31 18.70
N PRO A 419 -4.74 16.17 18.04
CA PRO A 419 -4.87 16.37 16.59
C PRO A 419 -4.47 17.79 16.14
N GLN A 420 -4.83 18.81 16.92
CA GLN A 420 -4.53 20.22 16.62
C GLN A 420 -3.02 20.46 16.64
N LEU A 421 -2.33 19.93 17.65
CA LEU A 421 -0.87 20.00 17.72
C LEU A 421 -0.24 19.25 16.55
N ALA A 422 -0.77 18.08 16.18
CA ALA A 422 -0.29 17.32 15.04
C ALA A 422 -0.42 18.07 13.70
N ALA A 423 -1.52 18.80 13.50
CA ALA A 423 -1.76 19.63 12.33
C ALA A 423 -0.79 20.81 12.28
N ALA A 424 -0.67 21.54 13.40
CA ALA A 424 0.22 22.69 13.54
C ALA A 424 1.70 22.31 13.27
N LEU A 425 2.19 21.24 13.88
CA LEU A 425 3.56 20.76 13.71
C LEU A 425 3.85 20.35 12.26
N ARG A 426 2.90 19.70 11.57
CA ARG A 426 3.05 19.36 10.15
C ARG A 426 3.12 20.60 9.27
N LYS A 427 2.24 21.59 9.49
CA LYS A 427 2.24 22.85 8.73
C LYS A 427 3.57 23.60 8.89
N ALA A 428 4.11 23.60 10.11
CA ALA A 428 5.43 24.16 10.41
C ALA A 428 6.61 23.31 9.92
N GLY A 429 6.39 22.12 9.35
CA GLY A 429 7.42 21.26 8.79
C GLY A 429 8.26 20.48 9.81
N TRP A 430 7.83 20.43 11.08
CA TRP A 430 8.52 19.66 12.11
C TRP A 430 8.55 18.17 11.75
N PHE A 431 9.68 17.51 12.04
CA PHE A 431 9.94 16.08 11.79
C PHE A 431 9.87 15.63 10.32
N SER A 432 9.67 16.55 9.37
CA SER A 432 9.58 16.25 7.94
C SER A 432 10.94 16.09 7.24
N GLY A 433 12.04 16.30 7.98
CA GLY A 433 13.40 16.45 7.42
C GLY A 433 13.64 17.78 6.70
N LYS A 434 12.62 18.65 6.60
CA LYS A 434 12.76 20.04 6.13
C LYS A 434 13.10 20.98 7.30
N ARG A 435 13.61 22.16 6.99
CA ARG A 435 13.82 23.22 7.99
C ARG A 435 12.45 23.63 8.55
N ALA A 436 12.25 23.39 9.84
CA ALA A 436 11.02 23.80 10.52
C ALA A 436 10.94 25.33 10.63
N VAL A 437 9.72 25.85 10.56
CA VAL A 437 9.40 27.26 10.81
C VAL A 437 8.78 27.36 12.21
N PRO A 438 9.09 28.39 13.02
CA PRO A 438 8.42 28.59 14.30
C PRO A 438 6.89 28.66 14.13
N LEU A 439 6.16 28.07 15.08
CA LEU A 439 4.70 28.21 15.16
C LEU A 439 4.42 29.67 15.56
N ALA A 440 4.09 30.54 14.61
CA ALA A 440 3.57 31.86 14.92
C ALA A 440 2.13 31.74 15.48
N GLU A 441 1.74 32.63 16.39
CA GLU A 441 0.47 32.60 17.14
C GLU A 441 -0.81 32.85 16.31
N GLU A 442 -0.72 33.06 14.99
CA GLU A 442 -1.88 33.37 14.16
C GLU A 442 -2.42 32.12 13.45
N GLN A 443 -3.44 31.48 14.01
CA GLN A 443 -4.30 30.56 13.24
C GLN A 443 -5.76 30.87 13.55
N GLY A 444 -6.47 31.38 12.54
CA GLY A 444 -7.91 31.64 12.56
C GLY A 444 -8.76 30.35 12.58
N PRO A 445 -10.10 30.48 12.58
CA PRO A 445 -11.01 29.34 12.73
C PRO A 445 -10.96 28.38 11.53
N VAL A 446 -11.13 27.08 11.81
CA VAL A 446 -11.20 25.99 10.80
C VAL A 446 -12.65 25.55 10.63
N ARG A 447 -13.12 25.45 9.39
CA ARG A 447 -14.44 24.91 9.05
C ARG A 447 -14.32 23.41 8.76
N VAL A 448 -15.15 22.60 9.42
CA VAL A 448 -15.18 21.14 9.30
C VAL A 448 -16.43 20.71 8.52
N TYR A 449 -16.26 19.79 7.57
CA TYR A 449 -17.34 19.23 6.76
C TYR A 449 -17.72 17.83 7.24
N TYR A 450 -19.02 17.54 7.32
CA TYR A 450 -19.55 16.25 7.77
C TYR A 450 -20.36 15.56 6.66
N ASP A 451 -20.36 14.23 6.64
CA ASP A 451 -21.30 13.44 5.85
C ASP A 451 -22.67 13.30 6.56
N PRO A 452 -23.70 12.73 5.91
CA PRO A 452 -25.03 12.54 6.51
C PRO A 452 -25.05 11.64 7.75
N HIS A 453 -23.96 10.91 8.03
CA HIS A 453 -23.80 10.05 9.20
C HIS A 453 -22.99 10.70 10.32
N GLY A 454 -22.58 11.96 10.14
CA GLY A 454 -21.83 12.74 11.12
C GLY A 454 -20.32 12.46 11.12
N PHE A 455 -19.78 11.80 10.09
CA PHE A 455 -18.33 11.62 9.95
C PHE A 455 -17.71 12.84 9.27
N VAL A 456 -16.54 13.27 9.75
CA VAL A 456 -15.78 14.36 9.12
C VAL A 456 -15.23 13.90 7.77
N VAL A 457 -15.55 14.64 6.72
CA VAL A 457 -15.09 14.38 5.34
C VAL A 457 -14.05 15.40 4.84
N GLY A 458 -13.81 16.47 5.59
CA GLY A 458 -12.80 17.47 5.27
C GLY A 458 -12.74 18.60 6.29
N ALA A 459 -11.68 19.39 6.22
CA ALA A 459 -11.55 20.63 6.98
C ALA A 459 -10.80 21.68 6.13
N GLU A 460 -11.26 22.93 6.17
CA GLU A 460 -10.68 24.06 5.44
C GLU A 460 -10.47 25.24 6.39
N ASP A 461 -9.38 25.99 6.19
CA ASP A 461 -9.14 27.25 6.89
C ASP A 461 -10.22 28.24 6.43
N VAL A 462 -10.89 28.93 7.36
CA VAL A 462 -11.74 30.08 6.99
C VAL A 462 -10.77 31.23 6.71
N GLU A 463 -10.55 31.52 5.43
CA GLU A 463 -9.97 32.82 5.07
C GLU A 463 -10.96 33.89 5.54
N GLU A 464 -10.58 34.68 6.55
CA GLU A 464 -11.31 35.91 6.84
C GLU A 464 -11.25 36.78 5.58
N GLU A 465 -12.40 36.98 4.94
CA GLU A 465 -12.53 37.99 3.89
C GLU A 465 -12.13 39.34 4.49
N ALA A 466 -10.96 39.84 4.08
CA ALA A 466 -10.44 41.15 4.45
C ALA A 466 -11.12 42.28 3.65
#